data_AF-A0A1Y1LIZ8-F1
#
_entry.id   AF-A0A1Y1LIZ8-F1
#
_cell.length_a   1.000
_cell.length_b   1.000
_cell.length_c   1.000
_cell.angle_alpha   90.00
_cell.angle_beta   90.00
_cell.angle_gamma   90.00
#
_symmetry.space_group_name_H-M   'P 1'
#
loop_
_entity.id
_entity.type
_entity.pdbx_description
1 polymer ?
#
loop_
_entity_poly.entity_id
_entity_poly.type
_entity_poly.pdbx_seq_one_letter_code
_entity_poly.pdbx_strand_id
1 'polypeptide(L)'
;MIYHVLKTFLLGNVVRKSRTGKAFLNSFTQATFNRQSQVAMSYGIVERGSPFSQDYRVYITDNNVPISPLHDIPLFSDQEKNLYNMVVEVPRWTNAKMEITMKEVLNPIKQDIKKGKPRFVSNCFPHHGYIWNYGALPQTWENPDHLDDGTGAKGDNDPIDVIEIGYRIAKRGEILQVKIIGTIALIDEGETDWKLIAIDINDPLANDINDVGDLDKHFPGLLKATVEWFKIYKIPDGKPENQFAFNGEAKPADFALGVVDQVHKFWKQLVGKEVDAKGISCINTSLEGNSFMISNDEAMEIINKTPLLQPPQPVDPIVDKIYFTSTNSYLAAHL
;
A
#
# COMPACT_ATOMS: atom_id res chain seq x y z
N MET A 1 41.13 -41.86 19.06
CA MET A 1 40.50 -42.74 18.04
C MET A 1 40.07 -41.83 16.89
N ILE A 2 40.92 -41.46 15.93
CA ILE A 2 41.47 -42.15 14.75
C ILE A 2 40.45 -42.88 13.85
N TYR A 3 40.52 -42.49 12.57
CA TYR A 3 40.00 -43.05 11.29
C TYR A 3 38.67 -42.47 10.77
N HIS A 4 38.68 -41.57 9.78
CA HIS A 4 38.85 -41.74 8.31
C HIS A 4 37.70 -42.49 7.64
N VAL A 5 37.13 -41.94 6.56
CA VAL A 5 37.41 -42.30 5.14
C VAL A 5 36.72 -41.30 4.20
N LEU A 6 37.54 -40.56 3.43
CA LEU A 6 37.18 -40.02 2.11
C LEU A 6 37.36 -41.15 1.08
N LYS A 7 36.48 -41.23 0.08
CA LYS A 7 36.71 -42.02 -1.13
C LYS A 7 36.39 -41.21 -2.39
N THR A 8 37.45 -40.73 -3.02
CA THR A 8 37.52 -40.33 -4.42
C THR A 8 37.63 -41.58 -5.29
N PHE A 9 36.96 -41.64 -6.45
CA PHE A 9 37.42 -42.48 -7.57
C PHE A 9 37.17 -41.78 -8.90
N LEU A 10 38.26 -41.62 -9.64
CA LEU A 10 38.35 -41.12 -11.01
C LEU A 10 38.38 -42.30 -12.00
N LEU A 11 37.80 -42.04 -13.16
CA LEU A 11 38.16 -42.51 -14.52
C LEU A 11 38.14 -44.02 -14.86
N GLY A 12 37.32 -44.33 -15.86
CA GLY A 12 37.44 -45.52 -16.68
C GLY A 12 36.81 -45.31 -18.06
N ASN A 13 37.58 -44.75 -18.99
CA ASN A 13 37.23 -44.70 -20.42
C ASN A 13 37.17 -46.13 -20.98
N VAL A 14 36.03 -46.52 -21.55
CA VAL A 14 35.95 -47.68 -22.45
C VAL A 14 35.42 -47.21 -23.80
N VAL A 15 36.32 -47.12 -24.76
CA VAL A 15 36.01 -46.95 -26.18
C VAL A 15 35.69 -48.33 -26.76
N ARG A 16 34.48 -48.52 -27.30
CA ARG A 16 34.18 -49.57 -28.27
C ARG A 16 33.49 -48.95 -29.49
N LYS A 17 34.14 -49.08 -30.65
CA LYS A 17 33.59 -48.81 -31.98
C LYS A 17 32.67 -49.97 -32.38
N SER A 18 31.47 -49.66 -32.88
CA SER A 18 30.87 -50.43 -33.98
C SER A 18 29.94 -49.55 -34.81
N ARG A 19 30.13 -49.65 -36.14
CA ARG A 19 29.38 -48.99 -37.22
C ARG A 19 27.90 -49.39 -37.20
N THR A 20 27.00 -48.45 -37.52
CA THR A 20 26.22 -48.37 -38.78
C THR A 20 24.97 -47.51 -38.60
N GLY A 21 24.73 -46.59 -39.54
CA GLY A 21 23.40 -46.43 -40.13
C GLY A 21 22.51 -45.27 -39.66
N LYS A 22 22.25 -44.38 -40.63
CA LYS A 22 21.08 -43.50 -40.81
C LYS A 22 21.02 -42.20 -40.00
N ALA A 23 21.28 -41.12 -40.75
CA ALA A 23 20.87 -39.77 -40.47
C ALA A 23 19.35 -39.68 -40.26
N PHE A 24 18.97 -39.04 -39.17
CA PHE A 24 17.67 -38.39 -39.01
C PHE A 24 17.95 -36.92 -38.70
N LEU A 25 17.52 -36.04 -39.60
CA LEU A 25 17.42 -34.62 -39.31
C LEU A 25 16.36 -34.43 -38.23
N ASN A 26 16.77 -33.94 -37.05
CA ASN A 26 15.86 -33.25 -36.15
C ASN A 26 16.24 -31.77 -36.18
N SER A 27 15.40 -30.99 -36.84
CA SER A 27 15.36 -29.54 -36.75
C SER A 27 15.01 -29.14 -35.32
N PHE A 28 16.02 -28.80 -34.53
CA PHE A 28 15.82 -28.06 -33.28
C PHE A 28 15.54 -26.61 -33.64
N THR A 29 14.26 -26.24 -33.71
CA THR A 29 13.85 -24.84 -33.53
C THR A 29 14.21 -24.43 -32.11
N GLN A 30 15.29 -23.68 -31.96
CA GLN A 30 15.56 -22.91 -30.75
C GLN A 30 14.43 -21.90 -30.59
N ALA A 31 13.48 -22.20 -29.71
CA ALA A 31 12.60 -21.18 -29.17
C ALA A 31 13.48 -20.25 -28.33
N THR A 32 13.77 -19.07 -28.88
CA THR A 32 14.31 -17.94 -28.12
C THR A 32 13.30 -17.56 -27.06
N PHE A 33 13.51 -18.03 -25.84
CA PHE A 33 12.86 -17.46 -24.66
C PHE A 33 13.39 -16.03 -24.52
N ASN A 34 12.59 -15.05 -24.94
CA ASN A 34 12.74 -13.67 -24.52
C ASN A 34 12.48 -13.63 -23.01
N ARG A 35 13.53 -13.87 -22.23
CA ARG A 35 13.53 -13.55 -20.81
C ARG A 35 13.68 -12.02 -20.76
N GLN A 36 12.56 -11.31 -20.83
CA GLN A 36 12.53 -9.92 -20.36
C GLN A 36 13.09 -9.94 -18.96
N SER A 37 14.29 -9.39 -18.79
CA SER A 37 14.84 -9.12 -17.48
C SER A 37 13.88 -8.14 -16.82
N GLN A 38 13.03 -8.62 -15.91
CA GLN A 38 12.46 -7.76 -14.88
C GLN A 38 13.65 -7.13 -14.18
N VAL A 39 13.95 -5.87 -14.52
CA VAL A 39 14.80 -5.04 -13.70
C VAL A 39 14.10 -5.04 -12.34
N ALA A 40 14.74 -5.61 -11.32
CA ALA A 40 14.19 -5.57 -9.98
C ALA A 40 14.02 -4.10 -9.62
N MET A 41 12.77 -3.63 -9.50
CA MET A 41 12.51 -2.25 -9.11
C MET A 41 13.06 -2.06 -7.70
N SER A 42 14.10 -1.23 -7.58
CA SER A 42 14.68 -0.88 -6.29
C SER A 42 14.09 0.47 -5.90
N TYR A 43 12.86 0.46 -5.38
CA TYR A 43 12.25 1.66 -4.84
C TYR A 43 13.07 2.19 -3.66
N GLY A 44 13.33 3.49 -3.67
CA GLY A 44 14.03 4.22 -2.62
C GLY A 44 13.20 5.40 -2.12
N ILE A 45 13.69 6.06 -1.07
CA ILE A 45 13.09 7.28 -0.55
C ILE A 45 14.09 8.42 -0.49
N VAL A 46 13.59 9.65 -0.65
CA VAL A 46 14.34 10.89 -0.37
C VAL A 46 13.54 11.73 0.61
N GLU A 47 14.07 11.86 1.81
CA GLU A 47 13.47 12.68 2.86
C GLU A 47 13.95 14.14 2.77
N ARG A 48 13.02 15.06 3.03
CA ARG A 48 13.20 16.52 2.97
C ARG A 48 12.41 17.17 4.11
N GLY A 49 12.86 18.34 4.58
CA GLY A 49 12.28 19.02 5.74
C GLY A 49 12.59 18.34 7.09
N SER A 50 11.85 18.68 8.13
CA SER A 50 12.04 18.13 9.49
C SER A 50 10.90 17.18 9.86
N PRO A 51 11.10 15.90 10.21
CA PRO A 51 9.98 15.07 10.67
C PRO A 51 9.15 15.74 11.78
N PHE A 52 7.83 15.53 11.78
CA PHE A 52 6.87 16.20 12.69
C PHE A 52 6.75 17.72 12.49
N SER A 53 7.06 18.21 11.30
CA SER A 53 6.79 19.59 10.87
C SER A 53 5.87 19.63 9.64
N GLN A 54 5.48 20.84 9.23
CA GLN A 54 4.69 21.04 8.01
C GLN A 54 5.50 20.91 6.71
N ASP A 55 6.82 21.05 6.76
CA ASP A 55 7.71 21.00 5.59
C ASP A 55 8.29 19.59 5.32
N TYR A 56 8.03 18.61 6.19
CA TYR A 56 8.49 17.23 5.99
C TYR A 56 7.85 16.57 4.77
N ARG A 57 8.67 16.02 3.90
CA ARG A 57 8.26 15.27 2.70
C ARG A 57 9.10 14.01 2.55
N VAL A 58 8.45 12.93 2.14
CA VAL A 58 9.11 11.68 1.71
C VAL A 58 8.76 11.46 0.25
N TYR A 59 9.73 11.72 -0.63
CA TYR A 59 9.61 11.42 -2.06
C TYR A 59 10.01 9.96 -2.32
N ILE A 60 9.38 9.32 -3.29
CA ILE A 60 9.76 7.98 -3.76
C ILE A 60 10.67 8.10 -4.98
N THR A 61 11.64 7.20 -5.08
CA THR A 61 12.48 7.05 -6.27
C THR A 61 12.41 5.64 -6.83
N ASP A 62 12.51 5.49 -8.14
CA ASP A 62 12.85 4.22 -8.79
C ASP A 62 14.22 4.37 -9.45
N ASN A 63 15.16 3.49 -9.11
CA ASN A 63 16.55 3.57 -9.60
C ASN A 63 17.19 4.97 -9.41
N ASN A 64 16.88 5.64 -8.29
CA ASN A 64 17.27 7.03 -7.96
C ASN A 64 16.62 8.14 -8.80
N VAL A 65 15.65 7.82 -9.65
CA VAL A 65 14.83 8.81 -10.36
C VAL A 65 13.57 9.10 -9.54
N PRO A 66 13.22 10.37 -9.28
CA PRO A 66 11.99 10.72 -8.58
C PRO A 66 10.75 10.27 -9.35
N ILE A 67 9.80 9.69 -8.62
CA ILE A 67 8.54 9.21 -9.17
C ILE A 67 7.37 9.63 -8.28
N SER A 68 6.18 9.75 -8.85
CA SER A 68 4.95 9.91 -8.10
C SER A 68 4.51 8.56 -7.52
N PRO A 69 4.37 8.41 -6.19
CA PRO A 69 3.79 7.19 -5.61
C PRO A 69 2.32 6.99 -5.99
N LEU A 70 1.62 8.03 -6.43
CA LEU A 70 0.22 7.93 -6.86
C LEU A 70 0.10 7.42 -8.31
N HIS A 71 1.06 7.74 -9.18
CA HIS A 71 0.90 7.59 -10.63
C HIS A 71 1.90 6.64 -11.28
N ASP A 72 3.16 6.66 -10.82
CA ASP A 72 4.28 6.01 -11.51
C ASP A 72 4.54 4.58 -11.00
N ILE A 73 4.11 4.25 -9.79
CA ILE A 73 4.19 2.89 -9.27
C ILE A 73 3.04 2.07 -9.91
N PRO A 74 3.33 0.97 -10.62
CA PRO A 74 2.28 0.15 -11.20
C PRO A 74 1.33 -0.39 -10.11
N LEU A 75 0.02 -0.39 -10.37
CA LEU A 75 -0.96 -1.01 -9.45
C LEU A 75 -0.59 -2.48 -9.14
N PHE A 76 -0.28 -3.24 -10.19
CA PHE A 76 0.03 -4.66 -10.08
C PHE A 76 1.55 -4.87 -10.01
N SER A 77 1.99 -5.68 -9.05
CA SER A 77 3.34 -6.26 -9.03
C SER A 77 3.40 -7.56 -9.83
N ASP A 78 2.31 -8.32 -9.87
CA ASP A 78 2.10 -9.48 -10.73
C ASP A 78 0.60 -9.60 -11.03
N GLN A 79 0.20 -9.16 -12.22
CA GLN A 79 -1.22 -9.13 -12.63
C GLN A 79 -1.81 -10.53 -12.80
N GLU A 80 -1.02 -11.53 -13.21
CA GLU A 80 -1.51 -12.91 -13.39
C GLU A 80 -1.86 -13.57 -12.06
N LYS A 81 -1.22 -13.11 -10.98
CA LYS A 81 -1.42 -13.62 -9.62
C LYS A 81 -2.27 -12.71 -8.73
N ASN A 82 -2.84 -11.63 -9.27
CA ASN A 82 -3.53 -10.60 -8.49
C ASN A 82 -2.68 -10.09 -7.30
N LEU A 83 -1.40 -9.83 -7.55
CA LEU A 83 -0.50 -9.21 -6.58
C LEU A 83 -0.36 -7.72 -6.88
N TYR A 84 -0.43 -6.92 -5.84
CA TYR A 84 -0.49 -5.47 -5.91
C TYR A 84 0.75 -4.85 -5.30
N ASN A 85 1.13 -3.66 -5.76
CA ASN A 85 2.06 -2.80 -5.02
C ASN A 85 1.25 -1.98 -4.01
N MET A 86 1.71 -1.92 -2.76
CA MET A 86 1.18 -1.04 -1.73
C MET A 86 2.24 -0.02 -1.36
N VAL A 87 1.87 1.26 -1.32
CA VAL A 87 2.72 2.33 -0.79
C VAL A 87 2.44 2.46 0.71
N VAL A 88 3.43 2.18 1.56
CA VAL A 88 3.25 2.29 3.01
C VAL A 88 3.41 3.74 3.47
N GLU A 89 2.40 4.30 4.12
CA GLU A 89 2.41 5.68 4.62
C GLU A 89 2.69 5.72 6.13
N VAL A 90 1.99 4.86 6.88
CA VAL A 90 2.04 4.83 8.34
C VAL A 90 2.44 3.42 8.82
N PRO A 91 3.66 3.27 9.38
CA PRO A 91 4.08 2.04 10.03
C PRO A 91 3.15 1.67 11.21
N ARG A 92 2.94 0.37 11.42
CA ARG A 92 2.20 -0.14 12.58
C ARG A 92 2.75 0.41 13.90
N TRP A 93 1.84 0.71 14.83
CA TRP A 93 2.08 1.29 16.15
C TRP A 93 2.73 2.67 16.14
N THR A 94 2.46 3.46 15.09
CA THR A 94 2.81 4.88 15.04
C THR A 94 1.57 5.76 14.94
N ASN A 95 1.69 7.03 15.32
CA ASN A 95 0.55 7.95 15.44
C ASN A 95 0.49 9.02 14.35
N ALA A 96 1.62 9.37 13.73
CA ALA A 96 1.66 10.43 12.73
C ALA A 96 0.78 10.05 11.53
N LYS A 97 -0.28 10.84 11.26
CA LYS A 97 -1.12 10.64 10.08
C LYS A 97 -0.34 11.12 8.86
N MET A 98 0.27 10.18 8.15
CA MET A 98 1.03 10.43 6.93
C MET A 98 0.19 9.96 5.75
N GLU A 99 0.26 10.68 4.64
CA GLU A 99 -0.53 10.40 3.44
C GLU A 99 0.23 10.84 2.18
N ILE A 100 0.03 10.14 1.07
CA ILE A 100 0.35 10.60 -0.28
C ILE A 100 -0.42 11.90 -0.50
N THR A 101 0.28 12.99 -0.78
CA THR A 101 -0.39 14.26 -1.05
C THR A 101 -0.99 14.27 -2.46
N MET A 102 -2.28 14.54 -2.54
CA MET A 102 -2.98 14.62 -3.83
C MET A 102 -2.59 15.86 -4.64
N LYS A 103 -2.19 16.96 -3.98
CA LYS A 103 -2.06 18.28 -4.64
C LYS A 103 -0.63 18.71 -4.97
N GLU A 104 0.37 18.09 -4.38
CA GLU A 104 1.77 18.50 -4.62
C GLU A 104 2.38 17.68 -5.76
N VAL A 105 3.29 18.30 -6.51
CA VAL A 105 3.97 17.67 -7.63
C VAL A 105 4.83 16.49 -7.13
N LEU A 106 4.79 15.37 -7.84
CA LEU A 106 5.38 14.07 -7.45
C LEU A 106 4.75 13.43 -6.21
N ASN A 107 3.62 13.93 -5.73
CA ASN A 107 2.80 13.34 -4.66
C ASN A 107 3.60 12.78 -3.45
N PRO A 108 4.58 13.51 -2.88
CA PRO A 108 5.34 13.01 -1.74
C PRO A 108 4.44 12.67 -0.55
N ILE A 109 4.84 11.67 0.24
CA ILE A 109 4.16 11.39 1.50
C ILE A 109 4.46 12.53 2.47
N LYS A 110 3.43 13.08 3.11
CA LYS A 110 3.54 14.16 4.10
C LYS A 110 2.62 13.92 5.28
N GLN A 111 2.84 14.65 6.38
CA GLN A 111 1.93 14.59 7.53
C GLN A 111 0.71 15.48 7.29
N ASP A 112 -0.48 14.95 7.55
CA ASP A 112 -1.72 15.72 7.57
C ASP A 112 -1.63 16.87 8.59
N ILE A 113 -2.18 18.03 8.26
CA ILE A 113 -2.14 19.23 9.10
C ILE A 113 -3.55 19.57 9.56
N LYS A 114 -3.77 19.49 10.88
CA LYS A 114 -5.04 19.82 11.52
C LYS A 114 -4.87 21.04 12.41
N LYS A 115 -5.66 22.09 12.17
CA LYS A 115 -5.62 23.37 12.91
C LYS A 115 -4.20 23.98 12.95
N GLY A 116 -3.48 23.91 11.83
CA GLY A 116 -2.11 24.44 11.69
C GLY A 116 -1.02 23.64 12.40
N LYS A 117 -1.31 22.43 12.90
CA LYS A 117 -0.33 21.55 13.54
C LYS A 117 -0.31 20.17 12.85
N PRO A 118 0.85 19.48 12.82
CA PRO A 118 0.93 18.10 12.36
C PRO A 118 -0.02 17.20 13.16
N ARG A 119 -0.80 16.39 12.45
CA ARG A 119 -1.84 15.55 13.02
C ARG A 119 -1.27 14.21 13.49
N PHE A 120 -1.63 13.83 14.71
CA PHE A 120 -1.37 12.52 15.27
C PHE A 120 -2.71 11.86 15.62
N VAL A 121 -2.91 10.61 15.20
CA VAL A 121 -4.06 9.81 15.61
C VAL A 121 -3.91 9.43 17.09
N SER A 122 -5.02 9.47 17.81
CA SER A 122 -5.05 9.21 19.26
C SER A 122 -4.95 7.72 19.57
N ASN A 123 -4.36 7.38 20.72
CA ASN A 123 -4.39 6.02 21.26
C ASN A 123 -5.75 5.75 21.90
N CYS A 124 -6.63 5.05 21.20
CA CYS A 124 -7.93 4.66 21.74
C CYS A 124 -7.80 3.27 22.37
N PHE A 125 -7.88 3.17 23.70
CA PHE A 125 -7.68 1.91 24.42
C PHE A 125 -8.56 0.78 23.83
N PRO A 126 -8.00 -0.41 23.56
CA PRO A 126 -6.64 -0.88 23.88
C PRO A 126 -5.57 -0.62 22.80
N HIS A 127 -5.91 0.12 21.75
CA HIS A 127 -5.08 0.32 20.55
C HIS A 127 -3.99 1.37 20.75
N HIS A 128 -2.84 1.16 20.11
CA HIS A 128 -1.72 2.11 20.05
C HIS A 128 -1.50 2.53 18.61
N GLY A 129 -1.74 3.82 18.31
CA GLY A 129 -1.62 4.38 16.97
C GLY A 129 -2.43 3.58 15.95
N TYR A 130 -1.87 3.41 14.76
CA TYR A 130 -2.39 2.48 13.74
C TYR A 130 -2.04 1.04 14.11
N ILE A 131 -3.00 0.12 14.08
CA ILE A 131 -2.78 -1.28 14.49
C ILE A 131 -2.35 -2.21 13.34
N TRP A 132 -2.10 -1.63 12.14
CA TRP A 132 -1.56 -2.28 10.93
C TRP A 132 -0.48 -1.40 10.31
N ASN A 133 0.24 -1.92 9.32
CA ASN A 133 0.88 -1.02 8.37
C ASN A 133 -0.24 -0.45 7.49
N TYR A 134 -0.27 0.87 7.34
CA TYR A 134 -1.34 1.56 6.62
C TYR A 134 -0.76 2.33 5.45
N GLY A 135 -1.52 2.39 4.36
CA GLY A 135 -1.16 3.14 3.17
C GLY A 135 -2.19 2.98 2.08
N ALA A 136 -1.78 3.07 0.83
CA ALA A 136 -2.69 3.04 -0.31
C ALA A 136 -2.17 2.19 -1.48
N LEU A 137 -3.08 1.79 -2.37
CA LEU A 137 -2.69 1.26 -3.68
C LEU A 137 -2.42 2.41 -4.66
N PRO A 138 -1.27 2.41 -5.37
CA PRO A 138 -0.99 3.40 -6.40
C PRO A 138 -1.93 3.19 -7.59
N GLN A 139 -2.08 4.22 -8.43
CA GLN A 139 -2.93 4.18 -9.61
C GLN A 139 -4.39 3.85 -9.31
N THR A 140 -4.88 4.25 -8.15
CA THR A 140 -6.30 4.17 -7.77
C THR A 140 -6.80 5.54 -7.38
N TRP A 141 -8.11 5.75 -7.47
CA TRP A 141 -8.75 7.00 -7.06
C TRP A 141 -10.23 6.77 -6.78
N GLU A 142 -10.66 7.10 -5.56
CA GLU A 142 -12.06 7.11 -5.15
C GLU A 142 -12.74 8.39 -5.63
N ASN A 143 -13.34 8.33 -6.83
CA ASN A 143 -13.90 9.50 -7.49
C ASN A 143 -15.06 10.16 -6.69
N PRO A 144 -14.96 11.44 -6.30
CA PRO A 144 -15.98 12.14 -5.49
C PRO A 144 -17.26 12.51 -6.26
N ASP A 145 -17.29 12.31 -7.58
CA ASP A 145 -18.49 12.45 -8.39
C ASP A 145 -19.26 11.13 -8.55
N HIS A 146 -18.63 9.99 -8.23
CA HIS A 146 -19.26 8.68 -8.30
C HIS A 146 -20.00 8.36 -7.00
N LEU A 147 -21.28 7.99 -7.10
CA LEU A 147 -22.05 7.42 -6.00
C LEU A 147 -21.84 5.90 -6.01
N ASP A 148 -21.19 5.36 -4.99
CA ASP A 148 -20.96 3.92 -4.86
C ASP A 148 -22.25 3.20 -4.45
N ASP A 149 -22.61 2.14 -5.18
CA ASP A 149 -23.85 1.40 -4.97
C ASP A 149 -23.85 0.60 -3.65
N GLY A 150 -22.67 0.20 -3.17
CA GLY A 150 -22.49 -0.58 -1.95
C GLY A 150 -22.63 0.27 -0.68
N THR A 151 -22.14 1.51 -0.72
CA THR A 151 -22.16 2.43 0.42
C THR A 151 -23.29 3.45 0.37
N GLY A 152 -23.80 3.78 -0.82
CA GLY A 152 -24.70 4.89 -1.03
C GLY A 152 -24.06 6.27 -0.81
N ALA A 153 -22.73 6.35 -0.82
CA ALA A 153 -21.93 7.55 -0.60
C ALA A 153 -20.98 7.82 -1.78
N LYS A 154 -20.40 9.02 -1.82
CA LYS A 154 -19.43 9.42 -2.86
C LYS A 154 -18.00 9.16 -2.41
N GLY A 155 -17.09 8.88 -3.32
CA GLY A 155 -15.66 8.67 -2.99
C GLY A 155 -15.03 9.87 -2.27
N ASP A 156 -14.04 9.61 -1.44
CA ASP A 156 -13.33 10.59 -0.60
C ASP A 156 -12.25 11.41 -1.35
N ASN A 157 -12.08 11.15 -2.65
CA ASN A 157 -11.12 11.80 -3.54
C ASN A 157 -9.64 11.42 -3.32
N ASP A 158 -9.35 10.36 -2.57
CA ASP A 158 -8.00 9.83 -2.33
C ASP A 158 -7.79 8.48 -3.06
N PRO A 159 -6.55 7.94 -3.16
CA PRO A 159 -6.34 6.55 -3.57
C PRO A 159 -6.90 5.58 -2.52
N ILE A 160 -7.28 4.38 -2.96
CA ILE A 160 -7.90 3.39 -2.07
C ILE A 160 -6.93 2.93 -0.98
N ASP A 161 -7.43 2.89 0.24
CA ASP A 161 -6.65 2.57 1.43
C ASP A 161 -6.41 1.07 1.61
N VAL A 162 -5.29 0.74 2.25
CA VAL A 162 -4.85 -0.62 2.54
C VAL A 162 -4.40 -0.74 3.99
N ILE A 163 -4.94 -1.76 4.68
CA ILE A 163 -4.44 -2.26 5.96
C ILE A 163 -3.65 -3.55 5.72
N GLU A 164 -2.34 -3.50 5.92
CA GLU A 164 -1.45 -4.66 5.76
C GLU A 164 -1.17 -5.30 7.12
N ILE A 165 -1.56 -6.58 7.22
CA ILE A 165 -1.74 -7.29 8.49
C ILE A 165 -0.56 -8.19 8.89
N GLY A 166 0.49 -8.26 8.08
CA GLY A 166 1.64 -9.12 8.28
C GLY A 166 2.46 -8.76 9.52
N TYR A 167 3.29 -9.70 9.94
CA TYR A 167 4.03 -9.63 11.22
C TYR A 167 5.07 -8.49 11.24
N ARG A 168 5.59 -8.09 10.08
CA ARG A 168 6.65 -7.09 9.95
C ARG A 168 6.08 -5.68 10.14
N ILE A 169 6.80 -4.81 10.84
CA ILE A 169 6.52 -3.37 10.81
C ILE A 169 7.26 -2.80 9.61
N ALA A 170 6.51 -2.35 8.60
CA ALA A 170 7.06 -1.78 7.38
C ALA A 170 7.57 -0.35 7.62
N LYS A 171 8.40 0.16 6.70
CA LYS A 171 8.87 1.54 6.76
C LYS A 171 7.96 2.45 5.96
N ARG A 172 7.85 3.71 6.37
CA ARG A 172 7.18 4.74 5.57
C ARG A 172 7.91 4.94 4.24
N GLY A 173 7.14 5.01 3.16
CA GLY A 173 7.60 5.04 1.78
C GLY A 173 8.08 3.70 1.24
N GLU A 174 8.00 2.61 2.02
CA GLU A 174 8.28 1.27 1.50
C GLU A 174 7.18 0.82 0.53
N ILE A 175 7.58 0.13 -0.53
CA ILE A 175 6.66 -0.47 -1.49
C ILE A 175 6.57 -1.97 -1.22
N LEU A 176 5.43 -2.43 -0.73
CA LEU A 176 5.18 -3.83 -0.45
C LEU A 176 4.47 -4.50 -1.62
N GLN A 177 4.76 -5.79 -1.81
CA GLN A 177 3.99 -6.63 -2.72
C GLN A 177 2.97 -7.38 -1.87
N VAL A 178 1.69 -7.12 -2.10
CA VAL A 178 0.63 -7.61 -1.21
C VAL A 178 -0.41 -8.41 -1.98
N LYS A 179 -1.01 -9.37 -1.26
CA LYS A 179 -2.21 -10.08 -1.70
C LYS A 179 -3.42 -9.51 -0.96
N ILE A 180 -4.46 -9.15 -1.71
CA ILE A 180 -5.72 -8.66 -1.15
C ILE A 180 -6.54 -9.85 -0.63
N ILE A 181 -7.01 -9.73 0.61
CA ILE A 181 -7.77 -10.75 1.34
C ILE A 181 -9.25 -10.37 1.42
N GLY A 182 -9.57 -9.08 1.40
CA GLY A 182 -10.93 -8.56 1.48
C GLY A 182 -10.98 -7.05 1.62
N THR A 183 -12.13 -6.50 1.99
CA THR A 183 -12.30 -5.05 2.23
C THR A 183 -13.40 -4.77 3.25
N ILE A 184 -13.32 -3.64 3.95
CA ILE A 184 -14.43 -3.06 4.73
C ILE A 184 -14.84 -1.72 4.14
N ALA A 185 -16.14 -1.42 4.22
CA ALA A 185 -16.74 -0.20 3.69
C ALA A 185 -16.95 0.83 4.81
N LEU A 186 -15.96 1.69 5.06
CA LEU A 186 -16.12 2.81 5.99
C LEU A 186 -16.95 3.91 5.32
N ILE A 187 -17.82 4.54 6.10
CA ILE A 187 -18.46 5.81 5.74
C ILE A 187 -17.81 6.89 6.58
N ASP A 188 -16.83 7.59 6.01
CA ASP A 188 -16.06 8.59 6.73
C ASP A 188 -16.64 9.99 6.48
N GLU A 189 -17.30 10.56 7.49
CA GLU A 189 -17.93 11.88 7.40
C GLU A 189 -18.90 12.06 6.20
N GLY A 190 -19.47 10.96 5.69
CA GLY A 190 -20.43 10.94 4.59
C GLY A 190 -19.84 10.52 3.24
N GLU A 191 -18.56 10.18 3.20
CA GLU A 191 -17.83 9.73 2.02
C GLU A 191 -17.58 8.21 2.09
N THR A 192 -17.57 7.56 0.92
CA THR A 192 -17.10 6.20 0.73
C THR A 192 -15.60 6.19 0.95
N ASP A 193 -15.15 5.31 1.83
CA ASP A 193 -13.75 5.17 2.21
C ASP A 193 -13.45 3.67 2.37
N TRP A 194 -13.03 3.02 1.27
CA TRP A 194 -12.79 1.58 1.28
C TRP A 194 -11.45 1.26 1.95
N LYS A 195 -11.46 0.35 2.93
CA LYS A 195 -10.22 -0.16 3.56
C LYS A 195 -9.97 -1.59 3.12
N LEU A 196 -9.08 -1.77 2.14
CA LEU A 196 -8.63 -3.08 1.70
C LEU A 196 -7.84 -3.76 2.82
N ILE A 197 -8.08 -5.06 3.00
CA ILE A 197 -7.32 -5.91 3.90
C ILE A 197 -6.33 -6.68 3.04
N ALA A 198 -5.04 -6.57 3.34
CA ALA A 198 -3.99 -7.21 2.56
C ALA A 198 -2.90 -7.81 3.45
N ILE A 199 -2.08 -8.68 2.88
CA ILE A 199 -0.91 -9.27 3.55
C ILE A 199 0.30 -9.24 2.60
N ASP A 200 1.48 -8.86 3.12
CA ASP A 200 2.75 -8.95 2.40
C ASP A 200 2.98 -10.40 1.93
N ILE A 201 3.29 -10.60 0.66
CA ILE A 201 3.52 -11.95 0.10
C ILE A 201 4.73 -12.66 0.73
N ASN A 202 5.61 -11.91 1.40
CA ASN A 202 6.76 -12.44 2.11
C ASN A 202 6.44 -12.81 3.56
N ASP A 203 5.22 -12.55 4.03
CA ASP A 203 4.77 -13.01 5.35
C ASP A 203 4.71 -14.55 5.37
N PRO A 204 5.19 -15.22 6.44
CA PRO A 204 5.11 -16.68 6.57
C PRO A 204 3.69 -17.25 6.45
N LEU A 205 2.66 -16.47 6.79
CA LEU A 205 1.25 -16.85 6.72
C LEU A 205 0.59 -16.47 5.38
N ALA A 206 1.29 -15.79 4.48
CA ALA A 206 0.70 -15.31 3.22
C ALA A 206 0.08 -16.45 2.41
N ASN A 207 0.65 -17.66 2.41
CA ASN A 207 0.09 -18.80 1.67
C ASN A 207 -1.19 -19.38 2.32
N ASP A 208 -1.35 -19.23 3.64
CA ASP A 208 -2.46 -19.80 4.40
C ASP A 208 -3.68 -18.87 4.46
N ILE A 209 -3.51 -17.59 4.14
CA ILE A 209 -4.54 -16.56 4.21
C ILE A 209 -4.86 -16.09 2.80
N ASN A 210 -6.02 -16.48 2.26
CA ASN A 210 -6.42 -16.21 0.88
C ASN A 210 -7.75 -15.46 0.79
N ASP A 211 -8.60 -15.54 1.82
CA ASP A 211 -9.88 -14.83 1.89
C ASP A 211 -10.19 -14.41 3.33
N VAL A 212 -11.21 -13.56 3.52
CA VAL A 212 -11.66 -13.06 4.84
C VAL A 212 -11.94 -14.20 5.82
N GLY A 213 -12.45 -15.33 5.34
CA GLY A 213 -12.74 -16.50 6.16
C GLY A 213 -11.51 -17.14 6.83
N ASP A 214 -10.31 -16.90 6.30
CA ASP A 214 -9.06 -17.41 6.89
C ASP A 214 -8.58 -16.53 8.06
N LEU A 215 -9.03 -15.28 8.14
CA LEU A 215 -8.53 -14.31 9.11
C LEU A 215 -8.84 -14.70 10.55
N ASP A 216 -10.05 -15.16 10.87
CA ASP A 216 -10.39 -15.53 12.25
C ASP A 216 -9.63 -16.76 12.75
N LYS A 217 -9.19 -17.63 11.84
CA LYS A 217 -8.38 -18.81 12.18
C LYS A 217 -6.95 -18.44 12.55
N HIS A 218 -6.37 -17.46 11.86
CA HIS A 218 -4.95 -17.09 12.01
C HIS A 218 -4.74 -15.84 12.88
N PHE A 219 -5.68 -14.90 12.85
CA PHE A 219 -5.69 -13.62 13.57
C PHE A 219 -7.03 -13.38 14.29
N PRO A 220 -7.41 -14.24 15.26
CA PRO A 220 -8.70 -14.15 15.92
C PRO A 220 -8.92 -12.77 16.56
N GLY A 221 -10.02 -12.12 16.18
CA GLY A 221 -10.42 -10.81 16.70
C GLY A 221 -9.84 -9.60 15.96
N LEU A 222 -8.96 -9.79 14.97
CA LEU A 222 -8.38 -8.69 14.19
C LEU A 222 -9.44 -7.87 13.45
N LEU A 223 -10.39 -8.53 12.77
CA LEU A 223 -11.48 -7.83 12.04
C LEU A 223 -12.34 -7.01 13.00
N LYS A 224 -12.68 -7.56 14.16
CA LYS A 224 -13.42 -6.84 15.20
C LYS A 224 -12.65 -5.61 15.70
N ALA A 225 -11.36 -5.76 15.98
CA ALA A 225 -10.49 -4.64 16.37
C ALA A 225 -10.37 -3.60 15.25
N THR A 226 -10.38 -4.02 14.00
CA THR A 226 -10.34 -3.14 12.82
C THR A 226 -11.56 -2.26 12.72
N VAL A 227 -12.75 -2.87 12.76
CA VAL A 227 -14.01 -2.14 12.74
C VAL A 227 -14.09 -1.20 13.95
N GLU A 228 -13.71 -1.68 15.14
CA GLU A 228 -13.68 -0.85 16.34
C GLU A 228 -12.75 0.36 16.19
N TRP A 229 -11.53 0.17 15.69
CA TRP A 229 -10.54 1.24 15.51
C TRP A 229 -11.09 2.34 14.60
N PHE A 230 -11.54 2.00 13.39
CA PHE A 230 -12.09 2.98 12.45
C PHE A 230 -13.38 3.62 12.93
N LYS A 231 -14.15 2.92 13.78
CA LYS A 231 -15.34 3.47 14.41
C LYS A 231 -15.03 4.59 15.39
N ILE A 232 -13.96 4.44 16.20
CA ILE A 232 -13.70 5.31 17.36
C ILE A 232 -12.55 6.30 17.21
N TYR A 233 -11.67 6.15 16.21
CA TYR A 233 -10.39 6.88 16.17
C TYR A 233 -10.52 8.41 16.15
N LYS A 234 -11.65 8.95 15.67
CA LYS A 234 -11.95 10.39 15.67
C LYS A 234 -12.75 10.88 16.89
N ILE A 235 -13.18 10.01 17.79
CA ILE A 235 -13.92 10.43 19.01
C ILE A 235 -13.06 11.37 19.88
N PRO A 236 -11.77 11.09 20.14
CA PRO A 236 -10.89 12.03 20.87
C PRO A 236 -10.78 13.41 20.22
N ASP A 237 -11.02 13.49 18.92
CA ASP A 237 -11.02 14.71 18.12
C ASP A 237 -12.36 15.48 18.20
N GLY A 238 -13.33 14.99 18.97
CA GLY A 238 -14.67 15.57 19.10
C GLY A 238 -15.62 15.26 17.94
N LYS A 239 -15.30 14.24 17.13
CA LYS A 239 -16.16 13.76 16.03
C LYS A 239 -17.04 12.60 16.53
N PRO A 240 -18.20 12.35 15.88
CA PRO A 240 -19.02 11.18 16.19
C PRO A 240 -18.33 9.87 15.79
N GLU A 241 -18.92 8.74 16.19
CA GLU A 241 -18.55 7.42 15.66
C GLU A 241 -18.74 7.39 14.13
N ASN A 242 -17.73 6.87 13.43
CA ASN A 242 -17.88 6.57 12.00
C ASN A 242 -18.87 5.41 11.80
N GLN A 243 -19.47 5.38 10.62
CA GLN A 243 -20.43 4.36 10.22
C GLN A 243 -19.81 3.43 9.19
N PHE A 244 -20.44 2.29 8.95
CA PHE A 244 -20.00 1.33 7.94
C PHE A 244 -21.19 0.91 7.09
N ALA A 245 -20.96 0.71 5.80
CA ALA A 245 -21.90 -0.07 5.00
C ALA A 245 -21.83 -1.56 5.41
N PHE A 246 -22.81 -2.35 4.97
CA PHE A 246 -22.89 -3.79 5.26
C PHE A 246 -22.78 -4.15 6.76
N ASN A 247 -23.19 -3.25 7.66
CA ASN A 247 -23.05 -3.40 9.11
C ASN A 247 -21.60 -3.66 9.59
N GLY A 248 -20.59 -3.20 8.84
CA GLY A 248 -19.18 -3.39 9.17
C GLY A 248 -18.65 -4.81 8.86
N GLU A 249 -19.40 -5.61 8.11
CA GLU A 249 -18.93 -6.92 7.65
C GLU A 249 -17.84 -6.77 6.58
N ALA A 250 -16.72 -7.49 6.76
CA ALA A 250 -15.67 -7.56 5.74
C ALA A 250 -16.15 -8.38 4.54
N LYS A 251 -15.99 -7.82 3.34
CA LYS A 251 -16.31 -8.46 2.06
C LYS A 251 -15.12 -9.27 1.55
N PRO A 252 -15.38 -10.42 0.90
CA PRO A 252 -14.34 -11.37 0.49
C PRO A 252 -13.41 -10.79 -0.57
N ALA A 253 -12.29 -11.47 -0.81
CA ALA A 253 -11.27 -11.06 -1.77
C ALA A 253 -11.86 -10.69 -3.14
N ASP A 254 -12.69 -11.55 -3.74
CA ASP A 254 -13.29 -11.30 -5.06
C ASP A 254 -14.08 -9.99 -5.13
N PHE A 255 -14.78 -9.62 -4.05
CA PHE A 255 -15.50 -8.35 -3.97
C PHE A 255 -14.50 -7.18 -3.93
N ALA A 256 -13.47 -7.29 -3.09
CA ALA A 256 -12.43 -6.26 -2.96
C ALA A 256 -11.68 -6.02 -4.29
N LEU A 257 -11.39 -7.08 -5.05
CA LEU A 257 -10.80 -6.97 -6.39
C LEU A 257 -11.70 -6.18 -7.35
N GLY A 258 -13.02 -6.38 -7.29
CA GLY A 258 -13.99 -5.61 -8.05
C GLY A 258 -13.99 -4.11 -7.72
N VAL A 259 -13.85 -3.76 -6.44
CA VAL A 259 -13.69 -2.36 -5.99
C VAL A 259 -12.39 -1.77 -6.55
N VAL A 260 -11.27 -2.50 -6.43
CA VAL A 260 -9.96 -2.07 -6.96
C VAL A 260 -10.02 -1.81 -8.47
N ASP A 261 -10.63 -2.71 -9.22
CA ASP A 261 -10.83 -2.55 -10.67
C ASP A 261 -11.61 -1.28 -11.01
N GLN A 262 -12.58 -0.90 -10.18
CA GLN A 262 -13.39 0.30 -10.38
C GLN A 262 -12.58 1.58 -10.10
N VAL A 263 -11.94 1.67 -8.94
CA VAL A 263 -11.14 2.85 -8.57
C VAL A 263 -9.89 3.02 -9.44
N HIS A 264 -9.36 1.93 -9.99
CA HIS A 264 -8.30 1.98 -11.01
C HIS A 264 -8.81 2.52 -12.36
N LYS A 265 -10.05 2.18 -12.77
CA LYS A 265 -10.68 2.79 -13.96
C LYS A 265 -10.89 4.29 -13.76
N PHE A 266 -11.32 4.73 -12.58
CA PHE A 266 -11.44 6.15 -12.26
C PHE A 266 -10.09 6.86 -12.32
N TRP A 267 -9.03 6.26 -11.77
CA TRP A 267 -7.68 6.80 -11.90
C TRP A 267 -7.24 6.92 -13.37
N LYS A 268 -7.53 5.93 -14.22
CA LYS A 268 -7.23 6.01 -15.67
C LYS A 268 -7.91 7.21 -16.32
N GLN A 269 -9.18 7.46 -16.00
CA GLN A 269 -9.93 8.62 -16.49
C GLN A 269 -9.31 9.94 -16.00
N LEU A 270 -8.88 9.99 -14.73
CA LEU A 270 -8.20 11.12 -14.11
C LEU A 270 -6.91 11.47 -14.86
N VAL A 271 -5.97 10.53 -14.99
CA VAL A 271 -4.69 10.79 -15.68
C VAL A 271 -4.85 10.92 -17.20
N GLY A 272 -5.94 10.38 -17.75
CA GLY A 272 -6.35 10.51 -19.15
C GLY A 272 -7.02 11.84 -19.51
N LYS A 273 -7.27 12.73 -18.53
CA LYS A 273 -8.02 14.00 -18.70
C LYS A 273 -9.45 13.82 -19.19
N GLU A 274 -10.06 12.67 -18.92
CA GLU A 274 -11.47 12.42 -19.25
C GLU A 274 -12.42 13.08 -18.24
N VAL A 275 -11.89 13.42 -17.05
CA VAL A 275 -12.60 14.06 -15.95
C VAL A 275 -11.80 15.24 -15.39
N ASP A 276 -12.46 16.13 -14.65
CA ASP A 276 -11.79 17.21 -13.91
C ASP A 276 -10.88 16.60 -12.83
N ALA A 277 -9.63 17.06 -12.75
CA ALA A 277 -8.65 16.55 -11.81
C ALA A 277 -8.93 16.92 -10.34
N LYS A 278 -9.95 17.74 -10.04
CA LYS A 278 -10.32 18.15 -8.67
C LYS A 278 -9.17 18.74 -7.85
N GLY A 279 -8.21 19.36 -8.55
CA GLY A 279 -7.00 19.91 -7.94
C GLY A 279 -5.91 18.88 -7.60
N ILE A 280 -6.06 17.62 -8.04
CA ILE A 280 -5.06 16.57 -7.95
C ILE A 280 -3.94 16.87 -8.96
N SER A 281 -2.69 16.81 -8.49
CA SER A 281 -1.51 16.92 -9.33
C SER A 281 -1.28 15.60 -10.05
N CYS A 282 -1.54 15.57 -11.35
CA CYS A 282 -1.37 14.37 -12.20
C CYS A 282 0.05 14.23 -12.78
N ILE A 283 0.99 15.07 -12.34
CA ILE A 283 2.37 15.08 -12.83
C ILE A 283 3.07 13.77 -12.46
N ASN A 284 3.73 13.17 -13.44
CA ASN A 284 4.34 11.85 -13.36
C ASN A 284 5.63 11.82 -14.20
N THR A 285 6.43 10.75 -14.07
CA THR A 285 7.72 10.60 -14.78
C THR A 285 7.83 9.33 -15.62
N SER A 286 6.83 8.45 -15.58
CA SER A 286 6.88 7.13 -16.23
C SER A 286 5.71 6.82 -17.17
N LEU A 287 4.62 7.60 -17.15
CA LEU A 287 3.46 7.34 -18.03
C LEU A 287 3.74 7.86 -19.44
N GLU A 288 4.40 7.05 -20.27
CA GLU A 288 4.79 7.42 -21.64
C GLU A 288 3.61 7.96 -22.48
N GLY A 289 3.83 9.09 -23.14
CA GLY A 289 2.82 9.76 -23.96
C GLY A 289 1.72 10.49 -23.16
N ASN A 290 1.75 10.41 -21.82
CA ASN A 290 0.83 11.16 -20.97
C ASN A 290 1.19 12.66 -20.98
N SER A 291 0.19 13.52 -21.13
CA SER A 291 0.39 14.97 -21.21
C SER A 291 0.81 15.67 -19.91
N PHE A 292 0.84 14.95 -18.78
CA PHE A 292 1.35 15.43 -17.50
C PHE A 292 2.78 14.93 -17.20
N MET A 293 3.35 14.12 -18.09
CA MET A 293 4.70 13.58 -17.91
C MET A 293 5.74 14.71 -17.96
N ILE A 294 6.63 14.75 -16.97
CA ILE A 294 7.79 15.66 -16.93
C ILE A 294 9.08 14.85 -17.07
N SER A 295 10.18 15.53 -17.39
CA SER A 295 11.50 14.90 -17.45
C SER A 295 12.06 14.57 -16.06
N ASN A 296 12.98 13.61 -16.01
CA ASN A 296 13.69 13.25 -14.78
C ASN A 296 14.46 14.45 -14.18
N ASP A 297 14.99 15.34 -15.02
CA ASP A 297 15.72 16.53 -14.57
C ASP A 297 14.79 17.54 -13.90
N GLU A 298 13.59 17.78 -14.47
CA GLU A 298 12.56 18.62 -13.86
C GLU A 298 12.10 18.04 -12.51
N ALA A 299 11.91 16.72 -12.44
CA ALA A 299 11.51 16.03 -11.22
C ALA A 299 12.59 16.16 -10.11
N MET A 300 13.87 16.03 -10.49
CA MET A 300 14.99 16.26 -9.57
C MET A 300 15.09 17.71 -9.10
N GLU A 301 14.84 18.68 -9.97
CA GLU A 301 14.84 20.09 -9.61
C GLU A 301 13.76 20.42 -8.56
N ILE A 302 12.58 19.80 -8.66
CA ILE A 302 11.50 19.93 -7.68
C ILE A 302 11.96 19.48 -6.29
N ILE A 303 12.55 18.29 -6.19
CA ILE A 303 13.06 17.78 -4.89
C ILE A 303 14.19 18.68 -4.36
N ASN A 304 15.09 19.14 -5.22
CA ASN A 304 16.24 19.95 -4.81
C ASN A 304 15.85 21.36 -4.31
N LYS A 305 14.67 21.87 -4.69
CA LYS A 305 14.11 23.12 -4.18
C LYS A 305 13.47 22.99 -2.79
N THR A 306 13.23 21.77 -2.32
CA THR A 306 12.67 21.56 -0.97
C THR A 306 13.74 21.61 0.12
N PRO A 307 13.40 22.03 1.36
CA PRO A 307 14.35 22.09 2.45
C PRO A 307 15.09 20.77 2.67
N LEU A 308 16.40 20.84 2.91
CA LEU A 308 17.21 19.66 3.23
C LEU A 308 16.70 19.00 4.52
N LEU A 309 16.83 17.67 4.59
CA LEU A 309 16.47 16.89 5.78
C LEU A 309 17.13 17.47 7.04
N GLN A 310 16.32 17.73 8.06
CA GLN A 310 16.72 18.19 9.39
C GLN A 310 16.27 17.19 10.47
N PRO A 311 16.79 17.29 11.70
CA PRO A 311 16.28 16.51 12.83
C PRO A 311 14.76 16.69 13.07
N PRO A 312 14.09 15.69 13.67
CA PRO A 312 12.68 15.77 13.99
C PRO A 312 12.37 16.94 14.94
N GLN A 313 11.23 17.59 14.74
CA GLN A 313 10.68 18.56 15.68
C GLN A 313 10.13 17.86 16.93
N PRO A 314 10.13 18.50 18.10
CA PRO A 314 9.58 17.91 19.31
C PRO A 314 8.08 17.63 19.17
N VAL A 315 7.66 16.45 19.63
CA VAL A 315 6.27 16.02 19.66
C VAL A 315 5.68 16.33 21.04
N ASP A 316 4.46 16.86 21.06
CA ASP A 316 3.75 17.14 22.30
C ASP A 316 3.45 15.81 23.04
N PRO A 317 3.77 15.69 24.35
CA PRO A 317 3.49 14.47 25.12
C PRO A 317 2.02 14.05 25.14
N ILE A 318 1.08 14.92 24.75
CA ILE A 318 -0.32 14.56 24.59
C ILE A 318 -0.53 13.42 23.57
N VAL A 319 0.39 13.21 22.63
CA VAL A 319 0.34 12.09 21.66
C VAL A 319 0.37 10.73 22.36
N ASP A 320 1.02 10.63 23.53
CA ASP A 320 1.10 9.39 24.31
C ASP A 320 -0.16 9.14 25.16
N LYS A 321 -1.11 10.08 25.17
CA LYS A 321 -2.34 9.96 25.97
C LYS A 321 -3.20 8.81 25.48
N ILE A 322 -3.64 7.98 26.43
CA ILE A 322 -4.61 6.90 26.20
C ILE A 322 -6.02 7.43 26.44
N TYR A 323 -6.89 7.23 25.46
CA TYR A 323 -8.30 7.59 25.51
C TYR A 323 -9.15 6.35 25.74
N PHE A 324 -9.94 6.37 26.80
CA PHE A 324 -10.97 5.36 27.06
C PHE A 324 -12.29 5.86 26.46
N THR A 325 -12.60 5.42 25.25
CA THR A 325 -13.83 5.80 24.56
C THR A 325 -14.94 4.81 24.92
N SER A 326 -16.13 5.30 25.29
CA SER A 326 -17.32 4.46 25.45
C SER A 326 -18.20 4.64 24.23
N THR A 327 -18.52 3.55 23.54
CA THR A 327 -19.58 3.58 22.52
C THR A 327 -20.93 3.83 23.20
N ASN A 328 -21.82 4.60 22.55
CA ASN A 328 -23.10 5.02 23.14
C ASN A 328 -24.02 3.88 23.62
N SER A 329 -23.72 2.62 23.27
CA SER A 329 -24.42 1.43 23.77
C SER A 329 -24.35 1.23 25.29
N TYR A 330 -23.33 1.77 25.99
CA TYR A 330 -23.24 1.66 27.46
C TYR A 330 -24.07 2.72 28.20
N LEU A 331 -24.29 3.90 27.62
CA LEU A 331 -25.07 4.98 28.27
C LEU A 331 -26.58 4.72 28.18
N ALA A 332 -27.06 4.05 27.14
CA ALA A 332 -28.46 3.70 26.98
C ALA A 332 -28.93 2.53 27.88
N ALA A 333 -28.02 1.79 28.50
CA ALA A 333 -28.36 0.70 29.43
C ALA A 333 -28.54 1.17 30.88
N HIS A 334 -28.22 2.43 31.19
CA HIS A 334 -28.21 3.00 32.54
C HIS A 334 -28.96 4.34 32.66
N LEU A 335 -29.80 4.67 31.67
CA LEU A 335 -30.87 5.66 31.73
C LEU A 335 -32.19 4.96 31.43
#